data_AF-A0A9W7T0I2-F1
#
_entry.id   AF-A0A9W7T0I2-F1
#
_cell.length_a   1.000
_cell.length_b   1.000
_cell.length_c   1.000
_cell.angle_alpha   90.00
_cell.angle_beta   90.00
_cell.angle_gamma   90.00
#
_symmetry.space_group_name_H-M   'P 1'
#
loop_
_entity.id
_entity.type
_entity.pdbx_description
1 polymer ?
#
loop_
_entity_poly.entity_id
_entity_poly.type
_entity_poly.pdbx_seq_one_letter_code
_entity_poly.pdbx_strand_id
1 'polypeptide(L)'
;MHLLPFLLATLATAHSLDRRPAEGEAGGIFPRALPDCPPCDGEEGPYYRDAADKCSQLNPDLVADAAQAYQWTYPAGYWPQICDEPTVNCVTYALRPGLLKEMDRSLTCECRAMPGTKWTEVGGLSAPLGRWTIEGGSEIIAWCYWQSTLQWVGPGGSGTTYNAHCTIWACAKGKMRVDVSPGGTVMGEGVGNNDDPNKCQCFSNLDADITFSLHD
;
A
#
# COMPACT_ATOMS: atom_id res chain seq x y z
N MET A 1 -11.05 31.31 -58.85
CA MET A 1 -12.16 30.37 -59.12
C MET A 1 -11.59 29.13 -59.75
N HIS A 2 -11.53 28.02 -59.02
CA HIS A 2 -11.84 26.66 -59.48
C HIS A 2 -11.98 25.79 -58.23
N LEU A 3 -13.13 25.14 -58.15
CA LEU A 3 -13.68 24.37 -57.03
C LEU A 3 -13.63 22.88 -57.39
N LEU A 4 -13.36 22.05 -56.37
CA LEU A 4 -13.78 20.63 -56.21
C LEU A 4 -13.12 19.56 -57.14
N PRO A 5 -13.11 18.25 -56.80
CA PRO A 5 -13.92 17.55 -55.78
C PRO A 5 -13.21 16.49 -54.88
N PHE A 6 -13.96 16.12 -53.83
CA PHE A 6 -14.12 14.80 -53.18
C PHE A 6 -13.35 13.59 -53.76
N LEU A 7 -12.80 12.72 -52.88
CA LEU A 7 -13.33 11.35 -52.70
C LEU A 7 -12.78 10.60 -51.46
N LEU A 8 -13.74 10.08 -50.69
CA LEU A 8 -13.85 8.80 -49.95
C LEU A 8 -12.63 8.12 -49.26
N ALA A 9 -12.82 7.98 -47.94
CA ALA A 9 -12.93 6.74 -47.17
C ALA A 9 -11.88 5.62 -47.33
N THR A 10 -11.17 5.35 -46.24
CA THR A 10 -10.73 4.00 -45.89
C THR A 10 -11.22 3.67 -44.48
N LEU A 11 -12.18 2.75 -44.40
CA LEU A 11 -12.49 2.01 -43.18
C LEU A 11 -11.28 1.15 -42.82
N ALA A 12 -10.68 1.38 -41.64
CA ALA A 12 -9.80 0.41 -41.01
C ALA A 12 -10.64 -0.45 -40.06
N THR A 13 -10.86 -1.69 -40.49
CA THR A 13 -11.52 -2.76 -39.76
C THR A 13 -10.62 -3.29 -38.63
N ALA A 14 -11.23 -3.38 -37.44
CA ALA A 14 -10.99 -4.35 -36.37
C ALA A 14 -9.56 -4.91 -36.20
N HIS A 15 -8.87 -4.46 -35.15
CA HIS A 15 -8.07 -5.37 -34.35
C HIS A 15 -8.81 -5.63 -33.04
N SER A 16 -9.19 -6.89 -32.90
CA SER A 16 -9.77 -7.51 -31.72
C SER A 16 -9.04 -7.04 -30.47
N LEU A 17 -9.71 -6.23 -29.66
CA LEU A 17 -9.41 -6.12 -28.23
C LEU A 17 -9.66 -7.51 -27.66
N ASP A 18 -8.56 -8.24 -27.49
CA ASP A 18 -8.50 -9.47 -26.73
C ASP A 18 -9.04 -9.16 -25.34
N ARG A 19 -10.30 -9.57 -25.11
CA ARG A 19 -10.97 -9.45 -23.83
C ARG A 19 -10.26 -10.43 -22.91
N ARG A 20 -9.38 -9.88 -22.06
CA ARG A 20 -8.95 -10.57 -20.85
C ARG A 20 -10.21 -11.11 -20.15
N PRO A 21 -10.18 -12.35 -19.63
CA PRO A 21 -11.29 -12.90 -18.90
C PRO A 21 -11.65 -11.98 -17.73
N ALA A 22 -12.94 -11.89 -17.45
CA ALA A 22 -13.46 -11.21 -16.26
C ALA A 22 -12.92 -11.93 -15.02
N GLU A 23 -11.83 -11.41 -14.46
CA GLU A 23 -11.38 -11.79 -13.13
C GLU A 23 -12.32 -11.15 -12.11
N GLY A 24 -13.10 -12.02 -11.47
CA GLY A 24 -13.32 -12.02 -10.03
C GLY A 24 -13.89 -10.74 -9.44
N GLU A 25 -15.18 -10.82 -9.13
CA GLU A 25 -15.95 -9.96 -8.23
C GLU A 25 -15.13 -8.96 -7.40
N ALA A 26 -15.47 -7.69 -7.58
CA ALA A 26 -15.02 -6.59 -6.75
C ALA A 26 -15.18 -6.96 -5.26
N GLY A 27 -14.06 -7.31 -4.63
CA GLY A 27 -13.98 -7.55 -3.20
C GLY A 27 -14.52 -6.32 -2.49
N GLY A 28 -15.68 -6.46 -1.84
CA GLY A 28 -16.31 -5.40 -1.08
C GLY A 28 -15.32 -4.82 -0.07
N ILE A 29 -15.31 -3.50 0.07
CA ILE A 29 -14.63 -2.84 1.18
C ILE A 29 -15.46 -3.16 2.43
N PHE A 30 -15.03 -4.16 3.21
CA PHE A 30 -15.79 -4.61 4.38
C PHE A 30 -15.48 -3.74 5.61
N PRO A 31 -16.50 -3.41 6.43
CA PRO A 31 -16.31 -2.64 7.65
C PRO A 31 -15.44 -3.38 8.67
N ARG A 32 -14.60 -2.61 9.35
CA ARG A 32 -13.62 -3.02 10.36
C ARG A 32 -14.29 -3.71 11.56
N ALA A 33 -13.90 -4.94 11.85
CA ALA A 33 -13.99 -5.49 13.20
C ALA A 33 -12.56 -5.67 13.71
N LEU A 34 -12.06 -4.67 14.44
CA LEU A 34 -10.78 -4.77 15.14
C LEU A 34 -11.04 -5.61 16.42
N PRO A 35 -10.39 -6.77 16.63
CA PRO A 35 -10.42 -7.44 17.93
C PRO A 35 -9.70 -6.60 19.00
N ASP A 36 -9.93 -6.93 20.27
CA ASP A 36 -9.31 -6.24 21.41
C ASP A 36 -7.77 -6.41 21.40
N CYS A 37 -7.03 -5.37 20.99
CA CYS A 37 -5.65 -5.18 21.45
C CYS A 37 -5.69 -4.59 22.86
N PRO A 38 -4.75 -4.93 23.76
CA PRO A 38 -4.66 -4.24 25.04
C PRO A 38 -4.58 -2.73 24.80
N PRO A 39 -5.46 -1.92 25.40
CA PRO A 39 -5.41 -0.48 25.20
C PRO A 39 -4.06 0.06 25.69
N CYS A 40 -3.39 0.89 24.89
CA CYS A 40 -2.39 1.81 25.40
C CYS A 40 -3.15 2.80 26.29
N ASP A 41 -3.15 2.55 27.61
CA ASP A 41 -3.49 3.41 28.76
C ASP A 41 -4.61 4.49 28.71
N GLY A 42 -5.45 4.54 27.68
CA GLY A 42 -6.78 5.15 27.71
C GLY A 42 -6.93 6.56 27.14
N GLU A 43 -5.91 7.18 26.55
CA GLU A 43 -6.08 8.47 25.84
C GLU A 43 -5.35 8.49 24.49
N GLU A 44 -6.05 8.17 23.41
CA GLU A 44 -5.50 8.23 22.04
C GLU A 44 -5.33 9.67 21.52
N GLY A 45 -6.12 10.61 22.04
CA GLY A 45 -6.21 11.99 21.55
C GLY A 45 -4.88 12.77 21.54
N PRO A 46 -4.06 12.74 22.60
CA PRO A 46 -2.74 13.34 22.61
C PRO A 46 -1.83 12.83 21.49
N TYR A 47 -1.88 11.55 21.17
CA TYR A 47 -0.99 10.99 20.17
C TYR A 47 -1.39 11.34 18.73
N TYR A 48 -2.70 11.38 18.42
CA TYR A 48 -3.15 11.90 17.12
C TYR A 48 -2.78 13.37 16.94
N ARG A 49 -2.81 14.17 18.02
CA ARG A 49 -2.35 15.56 17.97
C ARG A 49 -0.85 15.65 17.75
N ASP A 50 -0.05 14.91 18.52
CA ASP A 50 1.41 14.85 18.35
C ASP A 50 1.82 14.42 16.94
N ALA A 51 1.13 13.43 16.37
CA ALA A 51 1.32 12.99 14.99
C ALA A 51 0.98 14.09 13.96
N ALA A 52 -0.16 14.75 14.11
CA ALA A 52 -0.56 15.84 13.24
C ALA A 52 0.43 17.02 13.35
N ASP A 53 0.87 17.35 14.56
CA ASP A 53 1.84 18.40 14.83
C ASP A 53 3.20 18.06 14.20
N LYS A 54 3.68 16.82 14.36
CA LYS A 54 4.90 16.32 13.72
C LYS A 54 4.82 16.33 12.20
N CYS A 55 3.71 15.86 11.64
CA CYS A 55 3.44 15.92 10.20
C CYS A 55 3.47 17.37 9.69
N SER A 56 2.93 18.33 10.46
CA SER A 56 2.93 19.76 10.10
C SER A 56 4.32 20.42 10.15
N GLN A 57 5.29 19.78 10.83
CA GLN A 57 6.67 20.24 10.95
C GLN A 57 7.59 19.68 9.86
N LEU A 58 7.08 18.82 8.97
CA LEU A 58 7.82 18.33 7.83
C LEU A 58 8.36 19.48 6.98
N ASN A 59 9.56 19.29 6.42
CA ASN A 59 10.15 20.28 5.53
C ASN A 59 9.17 20.55 4.35
N PRO A 60 8.68 21.79 4.17
CA PRO A 60 7.71 22.10 3.13
C PRO A 60 8.23 21.85 1.72
N ASP A 61 9.54 21.91 1.51
CA ASP A 61 10.15 21.61 0.21
C ASP A 61 10.05 20.11 -0.11
N LEU A 62 10.22 19.23 0.89
CA LEU A 62 10.05 17.78 0.72
C LEU A 62 8.58 17.42 0.43
N VAL A 63 7.64 18.09 1.11
CA VAL A 63 6.21 17.89 0.87
C VAL A 63 5.82 18.37 -0.54
N ALA A 64 6.36 19.51 -0.98
CA ALA A 64 6.11 20.04 -2.32
C ALA A 64 6.72 19.15 -3.43
N ASP A 65 7.89 18.56 -3.20
CA ASP A 65 8.50 17.57 -4.10
C ASP A 65 7.65 16.29 -4.16
N ALA A 66 7.25 15.75 -3.02
CA ALA A 66 6.41 14.55 -2.93
C ALA A 66 5.06 14.72 -3.65
N ALA A 67 4.45 15.90 -3.56
CA ALA A 67 3.20 16.21 -4.24
C ALA A 67 3.33 16.19 -5.78
N GLN A 68 4.52 16.40 -6.33
CA GLN A 68 4.77 16.33 -7.78
C GLN A 68 5.03 14.91 -8.26
N ALA A 69 5.34 13.98 -7.35
CA ALA A 69 5.80 12.64 -7.70
C ALA A 69 4.82 11.80 -8.52
N TYR A 70 3.51 12.05 -8.35
CA TYR A 70 2.43 11.32 -9.03
C TYR A 70 2.52 11.33 -10.57
N GLN A 71 3.29 12.24 -11.15
CA GLN A 71 3.35 12.45 -12.60
C GLN A 71 4.54 11.76 -13.28
N TRP A 72 5.43 11.12 -12.53
CA TRP A 72 6.73 10.67 -13.04
C TRP A 72 6.94 9.17 -12.84
N THR A 73 7.78 8.59 -13.70
CA THR A 73 8.38 7.27 -13.48
C THR A 73 9.85 7.44 -13.13
N TYR A 74 10.28 6.78 -12.05
CA TYR A 74 11.61 6.91 -11.46
C TYR A 74 12.45 5.65 -11.75
N PRO A 75 13.78 5.78 -11.84
CA PRO A 75 14.65 4.64 -12.11
C PRO A 75 14.57 3.58 -11.01
N ALA A 76 14.86 2.32 -11.36
CA ALA A 76 14.95 1.24 -10.39
C ALA A 76 15.91 1.59 -9.22
N GLY A 77 15.50 1.26 -7.99
CA GLY A 77 16.25 1.59 -6.77
C GLY A 77 16.10 3.03 -6.26
N TYR A 78 15.29 3.87 -6.92
CA TYR A 78 14.98 5.21 -6.42
C TYR A 78 14.29 5.16 -5.06
N TRP A 79 14.71 6.03 -4.15
CA TRP A 79 14.11 6.24 -2.83
C TRP A 79 13.79 7.72 -2.63
N PRO A 80 12.54 8.09 -2.33
CA PRO A 80 12.17 9.47 -2.05
C PRO A 80 12.83 9.97 -0.76
N GLN A 81 13.37 11.20 -0.77
CA GLN A 81 14.00 11.78 0.43
C GLN A 81 13.00 11.95 1.58
N ILE A 82 11.72 12.22 1.29
CA ILE A 82 10.69 12.31 2.32
C ILE A 82 10.50 11.01 3.11
N CYS A 83 10.91 9.86 2.56
CA CYS A 83 10.87 8.59 3.27
C CYS A 83 11.97 8.43 4.32
N ASP A 84 12.99 9.31 4.33
CA ASP A 84 14.01 9.34 5.39
C ASP A 84 13.55 10.17 6.61
N GLU A 85 12.37 10.80 6.54
CA GLU A 85 11.77 11.54 7.66
C GLU A 85 11.15 10.58 8.68
N PRO A 86 11.49 10.67 9.97
CA PRO A 86 11.00 9.73 11.01
C PRO A 86 9.49 9.82 11.24
N THR A 87 8.86 10.88 10.75
CA THR A 87 7.42 11.11 10.84
C THR A 87 6.70 10.73 9.55
N VAL A 88 7.33 9.95 8.67
CA VAL A 88 6.76 9.46 7.41
C VAL A 88 6.84 7.94 7.36
N ASN A 89 5.71 7.31 7.05
CA ASN A 89 5.66 5.89 6.69
C ASN A 89 5.74 5.78 5.17
N CYS A 90 6.73 5.04 4.68
CA CYS A 90 6.81 4.69 3.27
C CYS A 90 6.49 3.21 3.05
N VAL A 91 5.53 2.99 2.16
CA VAL A 91 5.03 1.67 1.78
C VAL A 91 5.57 1.37 0.39
N THR A 92 6.20 0.23 0.22
CA THR A 92 6.70 -0.24 -1.07
C THR A 92 5.83 -1.38 -1.58
N TYR A 93 5.54 -1.35 -2.87
CA TYR A 93 4.81 -2.40 -3.56
C TYR A 93 5.61 -2.88 -4.76
N ALA A 94 5.97 -4.16 -4.80
CA ALA A 94 6.73 -4.73 -5.91
C ALA A 94 5.86 -5.62 -6.82
N LEU A 95 5.69 -5.20 -8.08
CA LEU A 95 5.05 -6.05 -9.09
C LEU A 95 5.93 -7.22 -9.54
N ARG A 96 7.24 -7.20 -9.25
CA ARG A 96 8.19 -8.23 -9.68
C ARG A 96 9.00 -8.77 -8.49
N PRO A 97 9.16 -10.09 -8.37
CA PRO A 97 10.03 -10.67 -7.36
C PRO A 97 11.48 -10.16 -7.53
N GLY A 98 12.09 -9.69 -6.45
CA GLY A 98 13.52 -9.36 -6.40
C GLY A 98 13.91 -7.91 -6.66
N LEU A 99 12.98 -7.02 -7.03
CA LEU A 99 13.31 -5.61 -7.29
C LEU A 99 13.69 -4.81 -6.02
N LEU A 100 13.25 -5.27 -4.84
CA LEU A 100 13.50 -4.60 -3.55
C LEU A 100 14.78 -5.06 -2.84
N LYS A 101 15.54 -6.02 -3.40
CA LYS A 101 16.72 -6.60 -2.71
C LYS A 101 17.87 -5.61 -2.51
N GLU A 102 17.79 -4.40 -3.04
CA GLU A 102 18.86 -3.40 -3.01
C GLU A 102 18.59 -2.23 -2.05
N MET A 103 17.48 -2.25 -1.31
CA MET A 103 17.11 -1.17 -0.38
C MET A 103 17.32 -1.63 1.09
N ASP A 104 18.58 -1.71 1.51
CA ASP A 104 18.94 -1.95 2.92
C ASP A 104 18.95 -0.62 3.69
N ARG A 105 17.86 -0.32 4.41
CA ARG A 105 17.75 0.87 5.26
C ARG A 105 17.08 0.52 6.59
N SER A 106 17.89 0.46 7.64
CA SER A 106 17.55 -0.02 8.98
C SER A 106 16.80 0.99 9.87
N LEU A 107 16.13 2.01 9.32
CA LEU A 107 15.61 3.14 10.10
C LEU A 107 14.15 3.53 9.81
N THR A 108 13.44 2.81 8.95
CA THR A 108 12.06 3.15 8.56
C THR A 108 11.20 1.89 8.54
N CYS A 109 10.04 1.90 9.21
CA CYS A 109 9.07 0.81 9.15
C CYS A 109 8.59 0.64 7.70
N GLU A 110 9.00 -0.43 7.02
CA GLU A 110 8.62 -0.63 5.63
C GLU A 110 7.43 -1.59 5.53
N CYS A 111 6.32 -1.14 4.94
CA CYS A 111 5.26 -2.05 4.51
C CYS A 111 5.55 -2.50 3.08
N ARG A 112 5.78 -3.80 2.87
CA ARG A 112 6.07 -4.43 1.58
C ARG A 112 4.89 -5.26 1.12
N ALA A 113 4.54 -5.19 -0.16
CA ALA A 113 3.66 -6.16 -0.81
C ALA A 113 4.41 -6.99 -1.84
N MET A 114 4.30 -8.32 -1.69
CA MET A 114 4.88 -9.30 -2.58
C MET A 114 4.03 -9.48 -3.85
N PRO A 115 4.61 -10.00 -4.94
CA PRO A 115 3.90 -10.22 -6.20
C PRO A 115 2.57 -10.95 -6.00
N GLY A 116 1.52 -10.43 -6.63
CA GLY A 116 0.16 -10.97 -6.51
C GLY A 116 -0.68 -10.33 -5.41
N THR A 117 -0.08 -9.56 -4.49
CA THR A 117 -0.84 -8.68 -3.58
C THR A 117 -0.86 -7.26 -4.13
N LYS A 118 -1.83 -6.41 -3.80
CA LYS A 118 -1.88 -4.99 -4.17
C LYS A 118 -2.54 -4.19 -3.07
N TRP A 119 -2.08 -2.96 -2.86
CA TRP A 119 -2.81 -2.00 -2.04
C TRP A 119 -4.14 -1.67 -2.72
N THR A 120 -5.23 -1.58 -1.95
CA THR A 120 -6.57 -1.34 -2.51
C THR A 120 -6.87 0.12 -2.81
N GLU A 121 -5.94 1.03 -2.49
CA GLU A 121 -6.20 2.48 -2.45
C GLU A 121 -7.27 2.88 -1.42
N VAL A 122 -7.62 1.94 -0.52
CA VAL A 122 -8.65 2.10 0.49
C VAL A 122 -8.02 1.98 1.87
N GLY A 123 -8.44 2.89 2.74
CA GLY A 123 -7.85 3.06 4.05
C GLY A 123 -6.86 4.21 4.07
N GLY A 124 -6.51 4.64 5.27
CA GLY A 124 -5.86 5.92 5.51
C GLY A 124 -6.83 7.01 5.95
N LEU A 125 -6.46 7.70 7.03
CA LEU A 125 -7.21 8.86 7.52
C LEU A 125 -6.82 10.15 6.78
N SER A 126 -5.68 10.13 6.06
CA SER A 126 -5.17 11.22 5.25
C SER A 126 -4.84 10.77 3.83
N ALA A 127 -4.82 11.73 2.90
CA ALA A 127 -4.23 11.51 1.58
C ALA A 127 -2.72 11.20 1.70
N PRO A 128 -2.14 10.45 0.76
CA PRO A 128 -0.70 10.25 0.70
C PRO A 128 0.01 11.58 0.38
N LEU A 129 1.18 11.78 1.00
CA LEU A 129 2.07 12.91 0.73
C LEU A 129 2.65 12.84 -0.69
N GLY A 130 2.90 11.62 -1.17
CA GLY A 130 3.44 11.36 -2.50
C GLY A 130 3.28 9.90 -2.92
N ARG A 131 3.35 9.67 -4.23
CA ARG A 131 3.36 8.35 -4.88
C ARG A 131 4.40 8.38 -5.99
N TRP A 132 5.33 7.43 -5.97
CA TRP A 132 6.40 7.29 -6.95
C TRP A 132 6.24 5.97 -7.68
N THR A 133 5.97 6.03 -8.97
CA THR A 133 6.03 4.85 -9.85
C THR A 133 7.49 4.58 -10.19
N ILE A 134 7.99 3.40 -9.87
CA ILE A 134 9.36 2.96 -10.15
C ILE A 134 9.36 2.13 -11.44
N GLU A 135 10.43 2.23 -12.23
CA GLU A 135 10.66 1.37 -13.38
C GLU A 135 10.41 -0.11 -13.05
N GLY A 136 9.67 -0.77 -13.92
CA GLY A 136 9.19 -2.13 -13.66
C GLY A 136 7.82 -2.22 -13.00
N GLY A 137 7.24 -1.07 -12.63
CA GLY A 137 5.87 -0.90 -12.12
C GLY A 137 5.74 -1.07 -10.61
N SER A 138 6.86 -1.09 -9.88
CA SER A 138 6.80 -1.01 -8.41
C SER A 138 6.38 0.39 -7.99
N GLU A 139 5.86 0.55 -6.78
CA GLU A 139 5.44 1.85 -6.26
C GLU A 139 5.99 2.08 -4.87
N ILE A 140 6.29 3.34 -4.56
CA ILE A 140 6.52 3.83 -3.21
C ILE A 140 5.41 4.82 -2.93
N ILE A 141 4.80 4.74 -1.74
CA ILE A 141 3.76 5.68 -1.33
C ILE A 141 4.07 6.15 0.09
N ALA A 142 4.02 7.46 0.31
CA ALA A 142 4.38 8.09 1.58
C ALA A 142 3.14 8.65 2.28
N TRP A 143 3.03 8.43 3.59
CA TRP A 143 2.03 9.05 4.46
C TRP A 143 2.70 9.62 5.70
N CYS A 144 2.07 10.59 6.34
CA CYS A 144 2.46 10.94 7.69
C CYS A 144 2.28 9.76 8.66
N TYR A 145 3.30 9.54 9.49
CA TYR A 145 3.35 8.56 10.57
C TYR A 145 2.13 8.74 11.49
N TRP A 146 1.62 7.65 12.08
CA TRP A 146 0.39 7.53 12.92
C TRP A 146 -0.97 7.58 12.23
N GLN A 147 -1.01 7.63 10.90
CA GLN A 147 -2.26 7.46 10.19
C GLN A 147 -2.07 6.46 9.05
N SER A 148 -2.69 5.30 9.18
CA SER A 148 -3.53 4.65 8.15
C SER A 148 -3.79 3.19 8.51
N THR A 149 -5.05 2.76 8.45
CA THR A 149 -5.28 1.34 8.14
C THR A 149 -4.89 1.16 6.67
N LEU A 150 -3.87 0.38 6.36
CA LEU A 150 -3.53 -0.01 4.99
C LEU A 150 -4.25 -1.32 4.67
N GLN A 151 -4.84 -1.41 3.49
CA GLN A 151 -5.55 -2.61 3.04
C GLN A 151 -4.92 -3.19 1.79
N TRP A 152 -4.83 -4.51 1.77
CA TRP A 152 -4.09 -5.28 0.79
C TRP A 152 -4.96 -6.43 0.29
N VAL A 153 -4.94 -6.69 -1.01
CA VAL A 153 -5.69 -7.79 -1.63
C VAL A 153 -4.81 -8.55 -2.59
N GLY A 154 -5.00 -9.85 -2.68
CA GLY A 154 -4.42 -10.69 -3.72
C GLY A 154 -5.37 -11.83 -4.10
N PRO A 155 -5.03 -12.66 -5.11
CA PRO A 155 -5.81 -13.83 -5.46
C PRO A 155 -6.14 -14.71 -4.24
N GLY A 156 -7.42 -14.75 -3.88
CA GLY A 156 -7.94 -15.56 -2.79
C GLY A 156 -7.54 -15.11 -1.38
N GLY A 157 -7.09 -13.87 -1.17
CA GLY A 157 -6.75 -13.39 0.16
C GLY A 157 -6.75 -11.87 0.30
N SER A 158 -6.88 -11.40 1.53
CA SER A 158 -6.80 -9.99 1.88
C SER A 158 -6.13 -9.79 3.23
N GLY A 159 -5.51 -8.64 3.41
CA GLY A 159 -4.81 -8.29 4.62
C GLY A 159 -4.98 -6.82 4.96
N THR A 160 -4.83 -6.51 6.23
CA THR A 160 -4.87 -5.13 6.69
C THR A 160 -3.79 -4.91 7.73
N THR A 161 -3.17 -3.74 7.72
CA THR A 161 -2.33 -3.28 8.81
C THR A 161 -2.84 -1.97 9.35
N TYR A 162 -2.65 -1.76 10.64
CA TYR A 162 -2.86 -0.51 11.31
C TYR A 162 -1.68 -0.28 12.26
N ASN A 163 -0.77 0.55 11.79
CA ASN A 163 0.43 0.98 12.47
C ASN A 163 0.12 2.26 13.25
N ALA A 164 -0.41 2.09 14.46
CA ALA A 164 -0.71 3.21 15.36
C ALA A 164 -0.70 2.76 16.83
N HIS A 165 -0.54 3.73 17.73
CA HIS A 165 -0.68 3.55 19.19
C HIS A 165 0.14 2.40 19.73
N CYS A 166 1.46 2.60 19.88
CA CYS A 166 2.37 1.68 20.57
C CYS A 166 2.41 0.23 20.01
N THR A 167 1.65 -0.05 18.94
CA THR A 167 1.42 -1.38 18.39
C THR A 167 1.24 -1.35 16.87
N ILE A 168 1.54 -2.48 16.24
CA ILE A 168 1.13 -2.81 14.88
C ILE A 168 0.00 -3.81 15.02
N TRP A 169 -1.17 -3.49 14.49
CA TRP A 169 -2.24 -4.46 14.29
C TRP A 169 -2.17 -4.97 12.87
N ALA A 170 -2.06 -6.29 12.70
CA ALA A 170 -2.06 -6.92 11.39
C ALA A 170 -3.11 -8.01 11.33
N CYS A 171 -3.86 -8.07 10.21
CA CYS A 171 -4.78 -9.14 9.92
C CYS A 171 -4.59 -9.72 8.54
N ALA A 172 -4.97 -10.98 8.43
CA ALA A 172 -4.93 -11.77 7.22
C ALA A 172 -6.22 -12.61 7.08
N LYS A 173 -6.63 -12.83 5.84
CA LYS A 173 -7.75 -13.68 5.41
C LYS A 173 -7.38 -14.49 4.17
N GLY A 174 -8.07 -15.62 3.99
CA GLY A 174 -7.87 -16.50 2.86
C GLY A 174 -6.40 -16.90 2.74
N LYS A 175 -5.81 -16.70 1.56
CA LYS A 175 -4.40 -16.95 1.27
C LYS A 175 -3.42 -15.88 1.75
N MET A 176 -3.87 -14.82 2.41
CA MET A 176 -2.96 -13.75 2.82
C MET A 176 -2.08 -14.18 4.00
N ARG A 177 -0.82 -13.75 3.97
CA ARG A 177 0.14 -13.80 5.06
C ARG A 177 0.70 -12.41 5.30
N VAL A 178 0.86 -12.04 6.57
CA VAL A 178 1.51 -10.80 7.02
C VAL A 178 2.66 -11.15 7.94
N ASP A 179 3.88 -10.87 7.53
CA ASP A 179 5.08 -11.00 8.36
C ASP A 179 5.43 -9.64 8.97
N VAL A 180 5.55 -9.57 10.29
CA VAL A 180 5.95 -8.38 11.04
C VAL A 180 7.29 -8.69 11.68
N SER A 181 8.41 -8.24 11.10
CA SER A 181 9.76 -8.63 11.56
C SER A 181 10.31 -7.64 12.58
N PRO A 182 10.83 -8.07 13.75
CA PRO A 182 10.98 -9.46 14.23
C PRO A 182 9.79 -9.99 15.05
N GLY A 183 8.64 -9.31 15.05
CA GLY A 183 7.48 -9.57 15.91
C GLY A 183 6.70 -10.87 15.67
N GLY A 184 6.69 -11.43 14.46
CA GLY A 184 6.01 -12.69 14.13
C GLY A 184 5.22 -12.65 12.81
N THR A 185 4.25 -13.55 12.66
CA THR A 185 3.49 -13.74 11.42
C THR A 185 2.01 -13.94 11.71
N VAL A 186 1.14 -13.30 10.91
CA VAL A 186 -0.30 -13.52 10.86
C VAL A 186 -0.67 -14.16 9.52
N MET A 187 -1.45 -15.22 9.53
CA MET A 187 -1.86 -15.93 8.30
C MET A 187 -3.37 -16.16 8.30
N GLY A 188 -3.98 -16.08 7.12
CA GLY A 188 -5.33 -16.57 6.88
C GLY A 188 -5.39 -18.09 6.90
N GLU A 189 -6.54 -18.67 6.55
CA GLU A 189 -6.73 -20.12 6.59
C GLU A 189 -6.20 -20.84 5.33
N GLY A 190 -5.69 -20.10 4.34
CA GLY A 190 -5.19 -20.65 3.07
C GLY A 190 -6.30 -20.97 2.06
N VAL A 191 -7.56 -20.78 2.43
CA VAL A 191 -8.70 -20.97 1.53
C VAL A 191 -8.68 -19.87 0.47
N GLY A 192 -8.88 -20.23 -0.79
CA GLY A 192 -8.83 -19.30 -1.92
C GLY A 192 -10.02 -18.33 -2.02
N ASN A 193 -10.68 -17.98 -0.92
CA ASN A 193 -11.79 -17.04 -0.87
C ASN A 193 -11.62 -16.03 0.28
N ASN A 194 -12.30 -14.89 0.19
CA ASN A 194 -12.23 -13.81 1.19
C ASN A 194 -13.34 -13.92 2.27
N ASP A 195 -14.08 -15.02 2.27
CA ASP A 195 -15.20 -15.24 3.21
C ASP A 195 -14.70 -15.68 4.59
N ASP A 196 -13.44 -16.10 4.69
CA ASP A 196 -12.81 -16.50 5.93
C ASP A 196 -12.84 -15.40 7.01
N PRO A 197 -12.93 -15.78 8.29
CA PRO A 197 -12.80 -14.84 9.39
C PRO A 197 -11.38 -14.23 9.40
N ASN A 198 -11.28 -12.95 9.77
CA ASN A 198 -9.98 -12.31 9.98
C ASN A 198 -9.19 -13.07 11.06
N LYS A 199 -7.95 -13.44 10.74
CA LYS A 199 -6.94 -13.77 11.75
C LYS A 199 -6.14 -12.50 12.02
N CYS A 200 -6.01 -12.12 13.28
CA CYS A 200 -5.43 -10.84 13.66
C CYS A 200 -4.46 -11.00 14.83
N GLN A 201 -3.41 -10.18 14.87
CA GLN A 201 -2.46 -10.11 15.97
C GLN A 201 -1.97 -8.67 16.17
N CYS A 202 -1.66 -8.34 17.41
CA CYS A 202 -1.01 -7.09 17.80
C CYS A 202 0.48 -7.34 18.05
N PHE A 203 1.34 -6.43 17.60
CA PHE A 203 2.79 -6.46 17.80
C PHE A 203 3.21 -5.16 18.47
N SER A 204 4.09 -5.19 19.47
CA SER A 204 4.51 -3.98 20.19
C SER A 204 5.71 -3.25 19.60
N ASN A 205 6.32 -3.80 18.53
CA ASN A 205 7.45 -3.16 17.87
C ASN A 205 6.95 -2.31 16.70
N LEU A 206 6.86 -1.00 16.90
CA LEU A 206 6.42 -0.06 15.86
C LEU A 206 7.41 0.06 14.70
N ASP A 207 8.70 -0.20 14.95
CA ASP A 207 9.78 -0.11 13.95
C ASP A 207 9.93 -1.40 13.14
N ALA A 208 8.94 -2.28 13.19
CA ALA A 208 8.97 -3.55 12.48
C ALA A 208 8.63 -3.37 10.98
N ASP A 209 9.39 -4.06 10.14
CA ASP A 209 9.03 -4.25 8.74
C ASP A 209 7.79 -5.14 8.65
N ILE A 210 6.85 -4.76 7.77
CA ILE A 210 5.61 -5.50 7.55
C ILE A 210 5.57 -5.98 6.10
N THR A 211 5.47 -7.29 5.86
CA THR A 211 5.41 -7.85 4.49
C THR A 211 4.12 -8.62 4.27
N PHE A 212 3.37 -8.26 3.24
CA PHE A 212 2.18 -8.96 2.75
C PHE A 212 2.55 -9.92 1.63
N SER A 213 2.11 -11.17 1.73
CA SER A 213 2.35 -12.22 0.74
C SER A 213 1.17 -13.19 0.65
N LEU A 214 1.19 -14.06 -0.36
CA LEU A 214 0.24 -15.17 -0.47
C LEU A 214 0.88 -16.47 0.00
N HIS A 215 0.11 -17.31 0.68
CA HIS A 215 0.49 -18.66 1.07
C HIS A 215 -0.49 -19.70 0.48
N ASP A 216 -0.01 -20.94 0.41
CA ASP A 216 -0.81 -22.11 0.04
C ASP A 216 -1.58 -22.71 1.22
#